data_AF-A0A1Y2SDC8-F1
#
_entry.id   AF-A0A1Y2SDC8-F1
#
_cell.length_a   1.000
_cell.length_b   1.000
_cell.length_c   1.000
_cell.angle_alpha   90.00
_cell.angle_beta   90.00
_cell.angle_gamma   90.00
#
_symmetry.space_group_name_H-M   'P 1'
#
loop_
_entity.id
_entity.type
_entity.pdbx_description
1 polymer ?
#
loop_
_entity_poly.entity_id
_entity_poly.type
_entity_poly.pdbx_seq_one_letter_code
_entity_poly.pdbx_strand_id
1 'polypeptide(L)'
;MGSLKDYVDIKKLVITVIVVVFLLYCAISGNITGGNLLGGNGIPTREKILATYPMFEALNKIDPDKFESLYKELESIPQVWHKSEANKAESNEAILKFIASINVWFGSNISTLLNSSSDEAVNKYGSHLIKSLSILLKNDPTGLQCFNTVYPGVIGELDVFKLKDDIKGIAYERNYLNSIADSIARHDKIDRLPVEQIEEALSIINDKLVEKYGDAYYIEDPQELAKQPSLVCRKTLDLLREVLALDPHLSAEILRYMNEPE
;
A
#
# COMPACT_ATOMS: atom_id res chain seq x y z
N MET A 1 19.99 24.76 3.34
CA MET A 1 19.30 23.73 4.13
C MET A 1 18.02 23.43 3.39
N GLY A 2 17.97 22.29 2.69
CA GLY A 2 16.78 21.84 1.96
C GLY A 2 15.64 21.55 2.94
N SER A 3 14.40 21.59 2.47
CA SER A 3 13.25 21.42 3.35
C SER A 3 13.16 19.97 3.83
N LEU A 4 12.68 19.73 5.06
CA LEU A 4 12.51 18.38 5.60
C LEU A 4 11.57 17.49 4.76
N LYS A 5 10.76 18.07 3.85
CA LYS A 5 9.91 17.35 2.90
C LYS A 5 10.70 16.57 1.83
N ASP A 6 11.97 16.93 1.61
CA ASP A 6 12.76 16.39 0.48
C ASP A 6 13.45 15.05 0.80
N TYR A 7 13.57 14.68 2.09
CA TYR A 7 14.51 13.65 2.54
C TYR A 7 14.04 12.20 2.38
N VAL A 8 12.74 11.95 2.25
CA VAL A 8 12.23 10.61 1.92
C VAL A 8 10.91 10.74 1.17
N ASP A 9 10.89 10.36 -0.10
CA ASP A 9 9.69 10.34 -0.94
C ASP A 9 8.77 9.14 -0.58
N ILE A 10 8.34 9.12 0.68
CA ILE A 10 7.39 8.14 1.26
C ILE A 10 6.00 8.34 0.70
N LYS A 11 5.76 9.49 0.05
CA LYS A 11 4.54 9.75 -0.73
C LYS A 11 4.30 8.67 -1.80
N LYS A 12 5.35 7.99 -2.26
CA LYS A 12 5.27 6.88 -3.23
C LYS A 12 5.09 5.49 -2.62
N LEU A 13 4.84 5.39 -1.30
CA LEU A 13 4.62 4.11 -0.61
C LEU A 13 3.20 3.56 -0.90
N VAL A 14 2.93 3.19 -2.16
CA VAL A 14 1.62 2.72 -2.70
C VAL A 14 1.37 1.22 -2.38
N ILE A 15 1.99 0.71 -1.31
CA ILE A 15 2.31 -0.71 -1.17
C ILE A 15 1.12 -1.59 -0.84
N THR A 16 0.28 -1.17 0.11
CA THR A 16 -0.72 -2.08 0.66
C THR A 16 -1.77 -2.51 -0.35
N VAL A 17 -2.02 -1.65 -1.33
CA VAL A 17 -3.18 -1.80 -2.18
C VAL A 17 -2.87 -2.67 -3.37
N ILE A 18 -1.72 -2.47 -4.04
CA ILE A 18 -1.24 -3.34 -5.12
C ILE A 18 -1.29 -4.81 -4.71
N VAL A 19 -0.84 -5.04 -3.48
CA VAL A 19 -0.66 -6.34 -2.87
C VAL A 19 -2.00 -6.98 -2.49
N VAL A 20 -2.95 -6.23 -1.90
CA VAL A 20 -4.30 -6.74 -1.62
C VAL A 20 -5.13 -6.89 -2.89
N VAL A 21 -4.99 -5.99 -3.85
CA VAL A 21 -5.69 -5.99 -5.15
C VAL A 21 -5.29 -7.18 -6.02
N PHE A 22 -4.00 -7.51 -6.06
CA PHE A 22 -3.52 -8.71 -6.75
C PHE A 22 -4.06 -10.00 -6.12
N LEU A 23 -4.22 -10.03 -4.80
CA LEU A 23 -4.80 -11.18 -4.09
C LEU A 23 -6.31 -11.28 -4.25
N LEU A 24 -7.00 -10.13 -4.28
CA LEU A 24 -8.42 -10.05 -4.61
C LEU A 24 -8.65 -10.58 -6.03
N TYR A 25 -7.82 -10.18 -6.98
CA TYR A 25 -7.83 -10.78 -8.31
C TYR A 25 -7.54 -12.29 -8.23
N CYS A 26 -6.46 -12.75 -7.59
CA CYS A 26 -6.18 -14.18 -7.44
C CYS A 26 -7.32 -14.97 -6.81
N ALA A 27 -8.11 -14.38 -5.91
CA ALA A 27 -9.25 -15.00 -5.24
C ALA A 27 -10.52 -15.01 -6.11
N ILE A 28 -10.81 -13.90 -6.79
CA ILE A 28 -11.91 -13.75 -7.75
C ILE A 28 -11.65 -14.60 -9.00
N SER A 29 -10.39 -14.68 -9.43
CA SER A 29 -9.88 -15.36 -10.61
C SER A 29 -9.23 -16.72 -10.30
N GLY A 30 -9.39 -17.28 -9.09
CA GLY A 30 -8.89 -18.61 -8.74
C GLY A 30 -9.07 -19.00 -7.28
N ASN A 31 -9.89 -19.98 -6.94
CA ASN A 31 -9.58 -21.41 -7.08
C ASN A 31 -8.11 -21.89 -6.95
N ILE A 32 -7.16 -21.05 -6.50
CA ILE A 32 -5.78 -21.45 -6.24
C ILE A 32 -5.66 -21.81 -4.76
N THR A 33 -6.38 -22.86 -4.40
CA THR A 33 -6.13 -23.88 -3.34
C THR A 33 -7.31 -24.88 -3.27
N GLY A 34 -7.93 -25.24 -4.41
CA GLY A 34 -8.87 -26.38 -4.45
C GLY A 34 -10.07 -26.29 -3.48
N GLY A 35 -10.80 -25.18 -3.50
CA GLY A 35 -11.97 -24.98 -2.64
C GLY A 35 -13.16 -24.47 -3.43
N ASN A 36 -14.19 -25.31 -3.54
CA ASN A 36 -15.46 -25.11 -4.23
C ASN A 36 -16.25 -23.85 -3.79
N LEU A 37 -15.80 -22.66 -4.18
CA LEU A 37 -16.58 -21.42 -4.04
C LEU A 37 -17.08 -20.85 -5.37
N LEU A 38 -16.62 -21.43 -6.48
CA LEU A 38 -17.09 -21.16 -7.84
C LEU A 38 -17.37 -22.48 -8.56
N GLY A 39 -18.40 -23.17 -8.09
CA GLY A 39 -19.16 -24.04 -8.98
C GLY A 39 -19.80 -23.19 -10.07
N GLY A 40 -19.09 -22.97 -11.18
CA GLY A 40 -19.68 -22.75 -12.50
C GLY A 40 -20.08 -21.35 -12.96
N ASN A 41 -20.19 -20.29 -12.13
CA ASN A 41 -20.78 -19.02 -12.61
C ASN A 41 -20.00 -17.76 -12.18
N GLY A 42 -19.37 -17.09 -13.15
CA GLY A 42 -19.14 -15.63 -13.19
C GLY A 42 -18.35 -14.97 -12.05
N ILE A 43 -18.19 -13.65 -12.17
CA ILE A 43 -17.64 -12.79 -11.11
C ILE A 43 -18.64 -12.76 -9.94
N PRO A 44 -18.19 -12.82 -8.67
CA PRO A 44 -19.07 -12.71 -7.52
C PRO A 44 -19.92 -11.44 -7.56
N THR A 45 -21.19 -11.51 -7.15
CA THR A 45 -22.04 -10.30 -7.08
C THR A 45 -21.43 -9.26 -6.15
N ARG A 46 -21.81 -7.99 -6.36
CA ARG A 46 -21.47 -6.86 -5.49
C ARG A 46 -21.60 -7.19 -4.00
N GLU A 47 -22.74 -7.76 -3.59
CA GLU A 47 -23.01 -8.11 -2.18
C GLU A 47 -22.00 -9.17 -1.68
N LYS A 48 -21.68 -10.16 -2.51
CA LYS A 48 -20.71 -11.19 -2.17
C LYS A 48 -19.30 -10.62 -2.05
N ILE A 49 -18.93 -9.67 -2.90
CA ILE A 49 -17.63 -8.98 -2.82
C ILE A 49 -17.53 -8.19 -1.52
N LEU A 50 -18.53 -7.36 -1.22
CA LEU A 50 -18.56 -6.55 0.00
C LEU A 50 -18.58 -7.40 1.28
N ALA A 51 -19.24 -8.57 1.25
CA ALA A 51 -19.27 -9.48 2.38
C ALA A 51 -17.99 -10.30 2.57
N THR A 52 -17.24 -10.55 1.48
CA THR A 52 -16.05 -11.43 1.50
C THR A 52 -14.76 -10.65 1.72
N TYR A 53 -14.70 -9.40 1.26
CA TYR A 53 -13.46 -8.65 1.13
C TYR A 53 -13.54 -7.31 1.88
N PRO A 54 -13.02 -7.25 3.13
CA PRO A 54 -13.10 -6.06 3.97
C PRO A 54 -12.53 -4.78 3.34
N MET A 55 -11.55 -4.88 2.44
CA MET A 55 -11.03 -3.71 1.73
C MET A 55 -12.09 -3.07 0.82
N PHE A 56 -12.89 -3.87 0.12
CA PHE A 56 -13.97 -3.35 -0.73
C PHE A 56 -15.12 -2.78 0.11
N GLU A 57 -15.42 -3.40 1.26
CA GLU A 57 -16.34 -2.82 2.25
C GLU A 57 -15.88 -1.43 2.68
N ALA A 58 -14.60 -1.29 3.06
CA ALA A 58 -14.01 -0.02 3.46
C ALA A 58 -14.00 1.01 2.32
N LEU A 59 -13.60 0.60 1.12
CA LEU A 59 -13.62 1.47 -0.05
C LEU A 59 -15.04 1.95 -0.35
N ASN A 60 -16.04 1.07 -0.34
CA ASN A 60 -17.43 1.43 -0.56
C ASN A 60 -17.99 2.37 0.52
N LYS A 61 -17.45 2.34 1.75
CA LYS A 61 -17.78 3.31 2.81
C LYS A 61 -17.15 4.68 2.57
N ILE A 62 -15.93 4.70 2.04
CA ILE A 62 -15.13 5.91 1.82
C ILE A 62 -15.54 6.62 0.53
N ASP A 63 -15.58 5.87 -0.57
CA ASP A 63 -15.82 6.32 -1.93
C ASP A 63 -16.63 5.26 -2.69
N PRO A 64 -17.97 5.30 -2.56
CA PRO A 64 -18.87 4.38 -3.25
C PRO A 64 -18.69 4.42 -4.78
N ASP A 65 -18.47 5.60 -5.36
CA ASP A 65 -18.34 5.76 -6.81
C ASP A 65 -17.07 5.09 -7.33
N LYS A 66 -15.95 5.22 -6.60
CA LYS A 66 -14.73 4.48 -6.93
C LYS A 66 -14.94 2.98 -6.80
N PHE A 67 -15.61 2.51 -5.74
CA PHE A 67 -15.93 1.09 -5.61
C PHE A 67 -16.74 0.59 -6.83
N GLU A 68 -17.78 1.31 -7.25
CA GLU A 68 -18.57 0.95 -8.43
C GLU A 68 -17.75 0.94 -9.72
N SER A 69 -16.82 1.89 -9.89
CA SER A 69 -15.88 1.90 -11.02
C SER A 69 -15.02 0.64 -11.03
N LEU A 70 -14.45 0.27 -9.88
CA LEU A 70 -13.60 -0.91 -9.77
C LEU A 70 -14.38 -2.20 -9.97
N TYR A 71 -15.61 -2.27 -9.46
CA TYR A 71 -16.48 -3.43 -9.68
C TYR A 71 -16.76 -3.64 -11.17
N LYS A 72 -17.05 -2.57 -11.92
CA LYS A 72 -17.22 -2.63 -13.39
C LYS A 72 -15.93 -3.00 -14.13
N GLU A 73 -14.79 -2.47 -13.68
CA GLU A 73 -13.48 -2.85 -14.22
C GLU A 73 -13.24 -4.35 -14.04
N LEU A 74 -13.53 -4.91 -12.85
CA LEU A 74 -13.47 -6.36 -12.60
C LEU A 74 -14.40 -7.14 -13.52
N GLU A 75 -15.64 -6.68 -13.71
CA GLU A 75 -16.61 -7.28 -14.64
C GLU A 75 -16.12 -7.34 -16.09
N SER A 76 -15.29 -6.38 -16.49
CA SER A 76 -14.72 -6.30 -17.83
C SER A 76 -13.47 -7.16 -18.04
N ILE A 77 -12.84 -7.67 -16.97
CA ILE A 77 -11.65 -8.52 -17.10
C ILE A 77 -12.07 -9.86 -17.73
N PRO A 78 -11.49 -10.25 -18.88
CA PRO A 78 -11.84 -11.51 -19.54
C PRO A 78 -11.69 -12.69 -18.57
N GLN A 79 -12.72 -13.55 -18.50
CA GLN A 79 -12.73 -14.76 -17.68
C GLN A 79 -11.79 -15.81 -18.29
N VAL A 80 -10.48 -15.64 -18.15
CA VAL A 80 -9.50 -16.49 -18.83
C VAL A 80 -9.20 -17.72 -18.01
N TRP A 81 -10.09 -18.70 -18.15
CA TRP A 81 -9.81 -20.07 -17.73
C TRP A 81 -9.61 -20.93 -18.98
N HIS A 82 -8.37 -21.39 -19.19
CA HIS A 82 -7.97 -22.50 -20.06
C HIS A 82 -7.88 -22.32 -21.59
N LYS A 83 -7.68 -21.13 -22.17
CA LYS A 83 -7.42 -21.05 -23.63
C LYS A 83 -6.26 -20.11 -23.95
N SER A 84 -5.20 -20.68 -24.55
CA SER A 84 -4.02 -20.08 -25.22
C SER A 84 -3.19 -19.00 -24.49
N GLU A 85 -1.92 -18.86 -24.87
CA GLU A 85 -1.01 -17.82 -24.34
C GLU A 85 -1.47 -16.39 -24.66
N ALA A 86 -2.17 -16.19 -25.78
CA ALA A 86 -2.69 -14.88 -26.19
C ALA A 86 -3.68 -14.30 -25.16
N ASN A 87 -4.56 -15.12 -24.59
CA ASN A 87 -5.53 -14.66 -23.59
C ASN A 87 -4.87 -14.36 -22.23
N LYS A 88 -3.67 -14.90 -21.96
CA LYS A 88 -2.90 -14.55 -20.74
C LYS A 88 -2.35 -13.14 -20.82
N ALA A 89 -1.86 -12.71 -21.99
CA ALA A 89 -1.32 -11.37 -22.19
C ALA A 89 -2.41 -10.30 -22.01
N GLU A 90 -3.58 -10.50 -22.63
CA GLU A 90 -4.73 -9.59 -22.49
C GLU A 90 -5.25 -9.52 -21.05
N SER A 91 -5.30 -10.66 -20.34
CA SER A 91 -5.65 -10.68 -18.92
C SER A 91 -4.65 -9.92 -18.07
N ASN A 92 -3.35 -10.14 -18.31
CA ASN A 92 -2.28 -9.44 -17.59
C ASN A 92 -2.37 -7.93 -17.80
N GLU A 93 -2.63 -7.47 -19.02
CA GLU A 93 -2.82 -6.04 -19.29
C GLU A 93 -4.03 -5.47 -18.54
N ALA A 94 -5.17 -6.16 -18.55
CA ALA A 94 -6.37 -5.73 -17.82
C ALA A 94 -6.15 -5.66 -16.30
N ILE A 95 -5.40 -6.62 -15.74
CA ILE A 95 -5.00 -6.63 -14.32
C ILE A 95 -4.09 -5.45 -14.00
N LEU A 96 -3.08 -5.19 -14.83
CA LEU A 96 -2.16 -4.07 -14.64
C LEU A 96 -2.91 -2.74 -14.68
N LYS A 97 -3.89 -2.60 -15.58
CA LYS A 97 -4.79 -1.42 -15.63
C LYS A 97 -5.62 -1.28 -14.37
N PHE A 98 -6.21 -2.38 -13.88
CA PHE A 98 -6.97 -2.39 -12.64
C PHE A 98 -6.11 -1.98 -11.42
N ILE A 99 -4.91 -2.56 -11.31
CA ILE A 99 -3.94 -2.20 -10.27
C ILE A 99 -3.55 -0.72 -10.38
N ALA A 100 -3.26 -0.24 -11.59
CA ALA A 100 -2.93 1.17 -11.82
C ALA A 100 -4.08 2.11 -11.45
N SER A 101 -5.33 1.77 -11.79
CA SER A 101 -6.55 2.53 -11.46
C SER A 101 -6.69 2.72 -9.94
N ILE A 102 -6.38 1.69 -9.17
CA ILE A 102 -6.44 1.75 -7.72
C ILE A 102 -5.24 2.53 -7.16
N ASN A 103 -4.04 2.32 -7.69
CA ASN A 103 -2.85 3.06 -7.30
C ASN A 103 -3.02 4.57 -7.45
N VAL A 104 -3.56 5.00 -8.60
CA VAL A 104 -3.84 6.42 -8.86
C VAL A 104 -4.82 6.97 -7.84
N TRP A 105 -5.87 6.23 -7.51
CA TRP A 105 -6.84 6.67 -6.50
C TRP A 105 -6.19 6.79 -5.13
N PHE A 106 -5.40 5.81 -4.68
CA PHE A 106 -4.72 5.90 -3.39
C PHE A 106 -3.69 7.03 -3.36
N GLY A 107 -2.87 7.18 -4.39
CA GLY A 107 -1.93 8.30 -4.49
C GLY A 107 -2.62 9.66 -4.40
N SER A 108 -3.85 9.77 -4.93
CA SER A 108 -4.62 11.02 -4.89
C SER A 108 -5.40 11.23 -3.59
N ASN A 109 -5.70 10.17 -2.83
CA ASN A 109 -6.62 10.24 -1.69
C ASN A 109 -5.98 9.93 -0.34
N ILE A 110 -4.81 9.26 -0.28
CA ILE A 110 -4.23 8.80 0.99
C ILE A 110 -4.00 9.95 1.96
N SER A 111 -3.53 11.10 1.48
CA SER A 111 -3.36 12.29 2.31
C SER A 111 -4.66 12.72 2.97
N THR A 112 -5.71 12.90 2.18
CA THR A 112 -7.04 13.29 2.66
C THR A 112 -7.61 12.27 3.65
N LEU A 113 -7.41 10.98 3.38
CA LEU A 113 -7.87 9.89 4.24
C LEU A 113 -7.17 9.91 5.59
N LEU A 114 -5.83 10.01 5.61
CA LEU A 114 -5.06 10.06 6.86
C LEU A 114 -5.35 11.36 7.64
N ASN A 115 -5.50 12.47 6.93
CA ASN A 115 -5.87 13.75 7.53
C ASN A 115 -7.27 13.76 8.11
N SER A 116 -8.16 12.89 7.65
CA SER A 116 -9.55 12.78 8.14
C SER A 116 -9.74 11.61 9.12
N SER A 117 -8.66 10.93 9.51
CA SER A 117 -8.70 9.74 10.37
C SER A 117 -8.12 10.02 11.75
N SER A 118 -8.61 9.29 12.75
CA SER A 118 -8.02 9.24 14.11
C SER A 118 -6.59 8.72 14.10
N ASP A 119 -5.84 9.04 15.16
CA ASP A 119 -4.45 8.61 15.31
C ASP A 119 -4.31 7.09 15.33
N GLU A 120 -5.27 6.38 15.93
CA GLU A 120 -5.28 4.91 15.93
C GLU A 120 -5.37 4.36 14.50
N ALA A 121 -6.24 4.93 13.66
CA ALA A 121 -6.38 4.51 12.27
C ALA A 121 -5.13 4.83 11.43
N VAL A 122 -4.52 5.99 11.65
CA VAL A 122 -3.26 6.39 10.99
C VAL A 122 -2.09 5.49 11.41
N ASN A 123 -1.95 5.18 12.69
CA ASN A 123 -0.90 4.28 13.17
C ASN A 123 -1.10 2.83 12.70
N LYS A 124 -2.36 2.39 12.51
CA LYS A 124 -2.65 1.12 11.84
C LYS A 124 -2.22 1.12 10.38
N TYR A 125 -2.31 2.25 9.67
CA TYR A 125 -1.75 2.40 8.34
C TYR A 125 -0.23 2.22 8.35
N GLY A 126 0.49 2.95 9.20
CA GLY A 126 1.95 2.79 9.34
C GLY A 126 2.36 1.36 9.70
N SER A 127 1.66 0.73 10.65
CA SER A 127 1.90 -0.67 11.04
C SER A 127 1.71 -1.63 9.88
N HIS A 128 0.70 -1.37 9.06
CA HIS A 128 0.45 -2.18 7.87
C HIS A 128 1.59 -2.04 6.86
N LEU A 129 2.07 -0.83 6.60
CA LEU A 129 3.20 -0.59 5.69
C LEU A 129 4.44 -1.38 6.11
N ILE A 130 4.78 -1.37 7.41
CA ILE A 130 5.88 -2.18 7.95
C ILE A 130 5.66 -3.66 7.71
N LYS A 131 4.45 -4.18 7.98
CA LYS A 131 4.09 -5.60 7.74
C LYS A 131 4.29 -5.95 6.26
N SER A 132 3.75 -5.15 5.34
CA SER A 132 3.87 -5.40 3.90
C SER A 132 5.32 -5.38 3.43
N LEU A 133 6.07 -4.32 3.75
CA LEU A 133 7.48 -4.18 3.37
C LEU A 133 8.36 -5.30 3.94
N SER A 134 8.09 -5.72 5.18
CA SER A 134 8.81 -6.82 5.81
C SER A 134 8.57 -8.15 5.10
N ILE A 135 7.33 -8.42 4.66
CA ILE A 135 7.01 -9.61 3.86
C ILE A 135 7.71 -9.55 2.50
N LEU A 136 7.63 -8.41 1.80
CA LEU A 136 8.29 -8.23 0.50
C LEU A 136 9.80 -8.48 0.59
N LEU A 137 10.46 -7.90 1.59
CA LEU A 137 11.91 -8.06 1.78
C LEU A 137 12.29 -9.48 2.23
N LYS A 138 11.43 -10.16 3.01
CA LYS A 138 11.64 -11.55 3.40
C LYS A 138 11.59 -12.48 2.19
N ASN A 139 10.65 -12.25 1.28
CA ASN A 139 10.41 -13.09 0.11
C ASN A 139 11.37 -12.81 -1.04
N ASP A 140 11.79 -11.55 -1.17
CA ASP A 140 12.82 -11.13 -2.10
C ASP A 140 13.94 -10.40 -1.33
N PRO A 141 14.95 -11.14 -0.84
CA PRO A 141 16.09 -10.55 -0.12
C PRO A 141 16.93 -9.58 -0.96
N THR A 142 16.83 -9.62 -2.29
CA THR A 142 17.48 -8.62 -3.15
C THR A 142 16.87 -7.24 -2.96
N GLY A 143 15.62 -7.19 -2.48
CA GLY A 143 14.85 -5.97 -2.26
C GLY A 143 14.22 -5.42 -3.53
N LEU A 144 14.33 -6.07 -4.68
CA LEU A 144 13.81 -5.58 -5.96
C LEU A 144 12.29 -5.38 -5.92
N GLN A 145 11.54 -6.34 -5.39
CA GLN A 145 10.07 -6.21 -5.27
C GLN A 145 9.69 -5.04 -4.39
N CYS A 146 10.30 -4.93 -3.21
CA CYS A 146 10.05 -3.83 -2.30
C CYS A 146 10.48 -2.48 -2.91
N PHE A 147 11.64 -2.41 -3.57
CA PHE A 147 12.13 -1.20 -4.24
C PHE A 147 11.16 -0.75 -5.34
N ASN A 148 10.72 -1.65 -6.22
CA ASN A 148 9.72 -1.33 -7.24
C ASN A 148 8.37 -0.94 -6.65
N THR A 149 8.14 -1.21 -5.36
CA THR A 149 6.95 -0.72 -4.66
C THR A 149 7.14 0.69 -4.09
N VAL A 150 8.36 1.08 -3.72
CA VAL A 150 8.70 2.45 -3.30
C VAL A 150 8.94 3.38 -4.50
N TYR A 151 9.53 2.85 -5.57
CA TYR A 151 9.87 3.55 -6.82
C TYR A 151 9.38 2.78 -8.05
N PRO A 152 8.06 2.78 -8.34
CA PRO A 152 7.53 2.09 -9.51
C PRO A 152 8.16 2.58 -10.82
N GLY A 153 8.58 1.65 -11.67
CA GLY A 153 9.09 1.94 -13.02
C GLY A 153 10.57 2.31 -13.12
N VAL A 154 11.35 2.23 -12.04
CA VAL A 154 12.77 2.64 -12.03
C VAL A 154 13.73 1.54 -12.50
N ILE A 155 13.68 0.32 -11.96
CA ILE A 155 14.57 -0.82 -12.37
C ILE A 155 13.84 -2.09 -12.77
N GLY A 156 12.52 -2.03 -12.93
CA GLY A 156 11.74 -3.13 -13.45
C GLY A 156 10.28 -3.08 -13.01
N GLU A 157 9.56 -4.15 -13.33
CA GLU A 157 8.17 -4.35 -12.93
C GLU A 157 8.07 -5.16 -11.64
N LEU A 158 6.96 -4.98 -10.92
CA LEU A 158 6.62 -5.79 -9.76
C LEU A 158 6.17 -7.18 -10.24
N ASP A 159 6.85 -8.23 -9.77
CA ASP A 159 6.48 -9.62 -10.04
C ASP A 159 5.55 -10.12 -8.93
N VAL A 160 4.30 -9.71 -9.06
CA VAL A 160 3.22 -9.99 -8.12
C VAL A 160 2.99 -11.50 -7.90
N PHE A 161 3.34 -12.36 -8.87
CA PHE A 161 3.14 -13.81 -8.76
C PHE A 161 4.07 -14.47 -7.73
N LYS A 162 5.26 -13.90 -7.49
CA LYS A 162 6.20 -14.39 -6.47
C LYS A 162 5.74 -14.10 -5.03
N LEU A 163 4.76 -13.23 -4.87
CA LEU A 163 4.31 -12.71 -3.57
C LEU A 163 3.02 -13.37 -3.07
N LYS A 164 2.47 -14.28 -3.86
CA LYS A 164 1.10 -14.75 -3.73
C LYS A 164 0.81 -15.50 -2.42
N ASP A 165 1.69 -16.40 -1.99
CA ASP A 165 1.38 -17.30 -0.88
C ASP A 165 1.56 -16.62 0.49
N ASP A 166 2.60 -15.81 0.67
CA ASP A 166 2.85 -15.12 1.95
C ASP A 166 1.92 -13.94 2.21
N ILE A 167 1.28 -13.42 1.16
CA ILE A 167 0.42 -12.26 1.28
C ILE A 167 -1.07 -12.66 1.26
N LYS A 168 -1.44 -13.87 0.79
CA LYS A 168 -2.84 -14.31 0.63
C LYS A 168 -3.76 -14.02 1.84
N GLY A 169 -3.25 -14.13 3.06
CA GLY A 169 -4.00 -13.82 4.28
C GLY A 169 -4.41 -12.35 4.43
N ILE A 170 -3.62 -11.41 3.90
CA ILE A 170 -3.81 -9.97 4.07
C ILE A 170 -5.09 -9.47 3.39
N ALA A 171 -5.53 -10.10 2.29
CA ALA A 171 -6.71 -9.68 1.55
C ALA A 171 -8.04 -9.98 2.27
N TYR A 172 -8.04 -10.91 3.22
CA TYR A 172 -9.23 -11.32 3.98
C TYR A 172 -9.30 -10.71 5.38
N GLU A 173 -8.23 -10.08 5.82
CA GLU A 173 -8.17 -9.41 7.11
C GLU A 173 -8.79 -8.01 7.02
N ARG A 174 -9.59 -7.62 8.02
CA ARG A 174 -9.86 -6.19 8.25
C ARG A 174 -8.52 -5.50 8.40
N ASN A 175 -8.32 -4.43 7.64
CA ASN A 175 -7.03 -3.76 7.55
C ASN A 175 -7.12 -2.29 7.95
N TYR A 176 -6.05 -1.55 7.68
CA TYR A 176 -5.98 -0.12 7.98
C TYR A 176 -7.10 0.69 7.29
N LEU A 177 -7.51 0.33 6.07
CA LEU A 177 -8.56 1.04 5.33
C LEU A 177 -9.91 0.91 6.03
N ASN A 178 -10.20 -0.26 6.62
CA ASN A 178 -11.39 -0.41 7.47
C ASN A 178 -11.33 0.51 8.70
N SER A 179 -10.16 0.64 9.32
CA SER A 179 -9.99 1.53 10.49
C SER A 179 -10.15 3.00 10.10
N ILE A 180 -9.62 3.40 8.94
CA ILE A 180 -9.82 4.72 8.33
C ILE A 180 -11.31 4.96 8.07
N ALA A 181 -11.98 4.05 7.36
CA ALA A 181 -13.39 4.17 7.02
C ALA A 181 -14.28 4.31 8.27
N ASP A 182 -14.06 3.47 9.28
CA ASP A 182 -14.83 3.52 10.53
C ASP A 182 -14.53 4.80 11.33
N SER A 183 -13.30 5.32 11.28
CA SER A 183 -12.92 6.57 11.96
C SER A 183 -13.56 7.80 11.30
N ILE A 184 -13.51 7.87 9.97
CA ILE A 184 -14.17 8.94 9.20
C ILE A 184 -15.68 8.93 9.48
N ALA A 185 -16.31 7.75 9.49
CA ALA A 185 -17.74 7.61 9.73
C ALA A 185 -18.17 8.04 11.15
N ARG A 186 -17.28 7.94 12.15
CA ARG A 186 -17.55 8.42 13.52
C ARG A 186 -17.34 9.93 13.70
N HIS A 187 -16.75 10.60 12.71
CA HIS A 187 -16.35 12.00 12.82
C HIS A 187 -15.45 12.25 14.04
N ASP A 188 -14.48 11.36 14.26
CA ASP A 188 -13.52 11.47 15.35
C ASP A 188 -12.83 12.85 15.28
N LYS A 189 -12.78 13.59 16.41
CA LYS A 189 -12.06 14.86 16.45
C LYS A 189 -10.57 14.59 16.32
N ILE A 190 -9.91 15.32 15.43
CA ILE A 190 -8.47 15.16 15.20
C ILE A 190 -7.77 16.38 15.78
N ASP A 191 -6.97 16.13 16.81
CA ASP A 191 -6.05 17.13 17.35
C ASP A 191 -4.84 17.23 16.43
N ARG A 192 -4.26 18.42 16.29
CA ARG A 192 -3.15 18.67 15.36
C ARG A 192 -1.96 19.19 16.12
N LEU A 193 -0.79 18.64 15.84
CA LEU A 193 0.46 19.17 16.36
C LEU A 193 0.98 20.30 15.46
N PRO A 194 1.69 21.28 16.04
CA PRO A 194 2.44 22.25 15.25
C PRO A 194 3.46 21.56 14.36
N VAL A 195 3.63 22.07 13.13
CA VAL A 195 4.57 21.51 12.14
C VAL A 195 6.00 21.48 12.68
N GLU A 196 6.38 22.48 13.48
CA GLU A 196 7.71 22.58 14.07
C GLU A 196 8.03 21.39 14.99
N GLN A 197 7.02 20.89 15.73
CA GLN A 197 7.18 19.72 16.59
C GLN A 197 7.35 18.42 15.77
N ILE A 198 6.64 18.34 14.63
CA ILE A 198 6.74 17.21 13.70
C ILE A 198 8.12 17.18 13.05
N GLU A 199 8.60 18.34 12.58
CA GLU A 199 9.90 18.50 11.94
C GLU A 199 11.06 18.23 12.91
N GLU A 200 10.96 18.67 14.17
CA GLU A 200 11.94 18.36 15.20
C GLU A 200 12.04 16.84 15.44
N ALA A 201 10.90 16.16 15.58
CA ALA A 201 10.88 14.72 15.77
C ALA A 201 11.45 13.96 14.56
N LEU A 202 11.13 14.39 13.34
CA LEU A 202 11.69 13.83 12.11
C LEU A 202 13.20 14.07 12.02
N SER A 203 13.69 15.24 12.42
CA SER A 203 15.14 15.52 12.47
C SER A 203 15.87 14.54 13.40
N ILE A 204 15.32 14.29 14.59
CA ILE A 204 15.90 13.34 15.55
C ILE A 204 15.94 11.91 14.97
N ILE A 205 14.88 11.50 14.27
CA ILE A 205 14.85 10.19 13.60
C ILE A 205 15.89 10.13 12.48
N ASN A 206 15.98 11.18 11.66
CA ASN A 206 16.96 11.26 10.58
C ASN A 206 18.39 11.16 11.12
N ASP A 207 18.73 11.86 12.20
CA ASP A 207 20.05 11.80 12.82
C ASP A 207 20.43 10.35 13.22
N LYS A 208 19.50 9.59 13.80
CA LYS A 208 19.70 8.16 14.12
C LYS A 208 19.94 7.32 12.87
N LEU A 209 19.18 7.55 11.80
CA LEU A 209 19.31 6.78 10.57
C LEU A 209 20.58 7.14 9.80
N VAL A 210 21.01 8.41 9.86
CA VAL A 210 22.31 8.86 9.36
C VAL A 210 23.45 8.19 10.12
N GLU A 211 23.39 8.13 11.45
CA GLU A 211 24.40 7.41 12.26
C GLU A 211 24.50 5.93 11.84
N LYS A 212 23.35 5.31 11.54
CA LYS A 212 23.28 3.90 11.14
C LYS A 212 23.77 3.62 9.72
N TYR A 213 23.44 4.47 8.76
CA TYR A 213 23.65 4.20 7.33
C TYR A 213 24.73 5.06 6.67
N GLY A 214 25.24 6.08 7.36
CA GLY A 214 26.24 7.03 6.84
C GLY A 214 25.78 7.71 5.56
N ASP A 215 26.73 7.91 4.63
CA ASP A 215 26.48 8.60 3.35
C ASP A 215 25.39 7.95 2.49
N ALA A 216 25.18 6.64 2.65
CA ALA A 216 24.12 5.92 1.94
C ALA A 216 22.71 6.33 2.39
N TYR A 217 22.58 7.04 3.52
CA TYR A 217 21.32 7.64 3.93
C TYR A 217 20.89 8.78 2.99
N TYR A 218 21.83 9.55 2.45
CA TYR A 218 21.57 10.77 1.68
C TYR A 218 21.41 10.56 0.17
N ILE A 219 21.44 9.32 -0.31
CA ILE A 219 21.16 9.05 -1.71
C ILE A 219 19.66 9.28 -1.94
N GLU A 220 19.33 10.24 -2.79
CA GLU A 220 17.94 10.61 -3.12
C GLU A 220 17.56 10.22 -4.56
N ASP A 221 18.53 10.21 -5.50
CA ASP A 221 18.27 9.87 -6.89
C ASP A 221 17.75 8.42 -7.00
N PRO A 222 16.51 8.21 -7.45
CA PRO A 222 15.95 6.89 -7.61
C PRO A 222 16.81 5.96 -8.47
N GLN A 223 17.53 6.47 -9.47
CA GLN A 223 18.41 5.66 -10.32
C GLN A 223 19.67 5.19 -9.59
N GLU A 224 20.20 6.01 -8.68
CA GLU A 224 21.32 5.63 -7.82
C GLU A 224 20.87 4.68 -6.71
N LEU A 225 19.71 4.95 -6.11
CA LEU A 225 19.07 4.08 -5.12
C LEU A 225 18.77 2.68 -5.68
N ALA A 226 18.45 2.60 -6.96
CA ALA A 226 18.22 1.36 -7.69
C ALA A 226 19.43 0.40 -7.73
N LYS A 227 20.64 0.90 -7.48
CA LYS A 227 21.84 0.06 -7.35
C LYS A 227 21.87 -0.72 -6.03
N GLN A 228 21.07 -0.33 -5.05
CA GLN A 228 21.02 -0.91 -3.70
C GLN A 228 19.58 -1.12 -3.19
N PRO A 229 18.72 -1.88 -3.90
CA PRO A 229 17.29 -1.94 -3.62
C PRO A 229 16.95 -2.46 -2.21
N SER A 230 17.65 -3.50 -1.71
CA SER A 230 17.49 -3.97 -0.34
C SER A 230 17.86 -2.95 0.74
N LEU A 231 18.78 -2.02 0.45
CA LEU A 231 19.15 -0.97 1.39
C LEU A 231 18.02 0.05 1.53
N VAL A 232 17.41 0.46 0.41
CA VAL A 232 16.23 1.35 0.38
C VAL A 232 15.10 0.78 1.22
N CYS A 233 14.79 -0.50 1.03
CA CYS A 233 13.77 -1.20 1.77
C CYS A 233 14.04 -1.20 3.28
N ARG A 234 15.29 -1.43 3.69
CA ARG A 234 15.68 -1.42 5.09
C ARG A 234 15.62 -0.02 5.69
N LYS A 235 16.11 1.00 4.99
CA LYS A 235 15.99 2.41 5.40
C LYS A 235 14.54 2.81 5.63
N THR A 236 13.67 2.46 4.68
CA THR A 236 12.23 2.77 4.75
C THR A 236 11.57 2.05 5.92
N LEU A 237 11.87 0.76 6.11
CA LEU A 237 11.37 -0.02 7.25
C LEU A 237 11.81 0.57 8.59
N ASP A 238 13.07 0.93 8.71
CA ASP A 238 13.63 1.42 9.96
C ASP A 238 13.11 2.83 10.29
N LEU A 239 12.92 3.69 9.27
CA LEU A 239 12.22 4.95 9.45
C LEU A 239 10.80 4.77 9.97
N LEU A 240 9.98 3.93 9.33
CA LEU A 240 8.61 3.66 9.77
C LEU A 240 8.58 3.07 11.18
N ARG A 241 9.56 2.23 11.55
CA ARG A 241 9.70 1.68 12.90
C ARG A 241 10.03 2.75 13.93
N GLU A 242 10.97 3.65 13.63
CA GLU A 242 11.28 4.77 14.52
C GLU A 242 10.06 5.70 14.68
N VAL A 243 9.33 5.98 13.60
CA VAL A 243 8.09 6.78 13.65
C VAL A 243 7.03 6.12 14.53
N LEU A 244 6.77 4.81 14.36
CA LEU A 244 5.77 4.08 15.16
C LEU A 244 6.21 3.78 16.59
N ALA A 245 7.49 3.99 16.93
CA ALA A 245 7.99 3.86 18.30
C ALA A 245 7.77 5.13 19.14
N LEU A 246 7.36 6.24 18.52
CA LEU A 246 7.02 7.48 19.21
C LEU A 246 5.68 7.38 19.95
N ASP A 247 5.34 8.43 20.70
CA ASP A 247 3.99 8.62 21.21
C ASP A 247 2.95 8.47 20.07
N PRO A 248 1.82 7.76 20.28
CA PRO A 248 0.85 7.49 19.23
C PRO A 248 0.32 8.74 18.51
N HIS A 249 0.15 9.85 19.22
CA HIS A 249 -0.35 11.09 18.62
C HIS A 249 0.72 11.70 17.70
N LEU A 250 1.95 11.83 18.18
CA LEU A 250 3.08 12.34 17.40
C LEU A 250 3.38 11.44 16.18
N SER A 251 3.32 10.12 16.37
CA SER A 251 3.50 9.15 15.29
C SER A 251 2.49 9.34 14.17
N ALA A 252 1.21 9.51 14.52
CA ALA A 252 0.15 9.73 13.57
C ALA A 252 0.30 11.05 12.81
N GLU A 253 0.68 12.13 13.50
CA GLU A 253 0.93 13.44 12.87
C GLU A 253 2.13 13.40 11.92
N ILE A 254 3.21 12.70 12.29
CA ILE A 254 4.34 12.46 11.39
C ILE A 254 3.89 11.68 10.13
N LEU A 255 3.10 10.61 10.31
CA LEU A 255 2.57 9.84 9.17
C LEU A 255 1.67 10.69 8.26
N ARG A 256 0.87 11.62 8.81
CA ARG A 256 0.09 12.58 8.01
C ARG A 256 1.00 13.53 7.25
N TYR A 257 1.98 14.12 7.92
CA TYR A 257 2.96 15.05 7.34
C TYR A 257 3.76 14.42 6.19
N MET A 258 4.24 13.19 6.37
CA MET A 258 4.97 12.42 5.34
C MET A 258 4.12 12.10 4.10
N ASN A 259 2.79 12.22 4.21
CA ASN A 259 1.83 11.93 3.15
C ASN A 259 1.06 13.19 2.70
N GLU A 260 1.49 14.41 3.04
CA GLU A 260 0.88 15.64 2.52
C GLU A 260 1.10 15.79 0.99
N PRO A 261 0.13 16.35 0.23
CA PRO A 261 0.33 16.67 -1.17
C PRO A 261 1.34 17.81 -1.31
N GLU A 262 2.07 17.86 -2.44
CA GLU A 262 2.87 19.04 -2.84
C GLU A 262 2.00 20.12 -3.47
#